data_AF-A0A6B2CUW0-F1
#
_entry.id   AF-A0A6B2CUW0-F1
#
_cell.length_a   1.000
_cell.length_b   1.000
_cell.length_c   1.000
_cell.angle_alpha   90.00
_cell.angle_beta   90.00
_cell.angle_gamma   90.00
#
_symmetry.space_group_name_H-M   'P 1'
#
loop_
_entity.id
_entity.type
_entity.pdbx_description
1 polymer ?
#
loop_
_entity_poly.entity_id
_entity_poly.type
_entity_poly.pdbx_seq_one_letter_code
_entity_poly.pdbx_strand_id
1 'polypeptide(L)'
;MSTVRWVWLASLLLAVSASAYVSWIPPHAVLVQAYPLNATHFSAYVNNTTVYIAQDGLSFRGSSAEAQAVMQYLYSQCRYVAVDVLNATRLSKSAHLWIADVYCSRDGSMWLWLRWLPLRFTAYSGYVQFTNATNATVITPVGTFVNYIPAGWYLDPATKAVFKIPGANITLLSYVASLSAQLKALKAELERSRADANQTASLIAKLEAQVAALETQRQALEEALRQRESEAAALQANLRAAQAENDRLRSQLAQLKAENDQLKAKLASMNQTLAGLNAQLSSLKAQLSVQPTSGEEGPNPLMYILPAALAGVIVAFVIYRKKKAEE
;
A
#
# COMPACT_ATOMS: atom_id res chain seq x y z
N MET A 1 -56.13 -14.03 -3.12
CA MET A 1 -54.93 -13.40 -2.54
C MET A 1 -54.82 -11.99 -3.10
N SER A 2 -55.36 -11.00 -2.41
CA SER A 2 -55.36 -9.60 -2.86
C SER A 2 -54.07 -8.92 -2.41
N THR A 3 -53.24 -8.55 -3.39
CA THR A 3 -52.05 -7.74 -3.18
C THR A 3 -52.47 -6.31 -2.84
N VAL A 4 -52.36 -5.92 -1.58
CA VAL A 4 -52.52 -4.53 -1.15
C VAL A 4 -51.33 -3.72 -1.69
N ARG A 5 -51.57 -2.92 -2.74
CA ARG A 5 -50.60 -1.96 -3.27
C ARG A 5 -50.39 -0.83 -2.26
N TRP A 6 -49.22 -0.82 -1.64
CA TRP A 6 -48.72 0.34 -0.89
C TRP A 6 -48.42 1.48 -1.87
N VAL A 7 -49.33 2.44 -1.98
CA VAL A 7 -49.12 3.66 -2.77
C VAL A 7 -48.38 4.67 -1.90
N TRP A 8 -47.18 5.05 -2.34
CA TRP A 8 -46.34 6.05 -1.69
C TRP A 8 -47.01 7.44 -1.67
N LEU A 9 -46.82 8.16 -0.57
CA LEU A 9 -47.40 9.45 -0.14
C LEU A 9 -47.34 10.64 -1.13
N ALA A 10 -46.64 10.53 -2.26
CA ALA A 10 -46.40 11.69 -3.13
C ALA A 10 -47.58 12.04 -4.06
N SER A 11 -48.53 11.12 -4.28
CA SER A 11 -49.58 11.30 -5.30
C SER A 11 -50.99 11.52 -4.76
N LEU A 12 -51.18 11.57 -3.43
CA LEU A 12 -52.50 11.68 -2.80
C LEU A 12 -52.84 13.10 -2.28
N LEU A 13 -51.94 14.06 -2.44
CA LEU A 13 -52.15 15.46 -2.02
C LEU A 13 -52.63 16.38 -3.15
N LEU A 14 -52.93 15.85 -4.34
CA LEU A 14 -53.43 16.64 -5.46
C LEU A 14 -54.88 16.25 -5.78
N ALA A 15 -55.78 17.19 -5.47
CA ALA A 15 -57.25 17.18 -5.65
C ALA A 15 -57.99 16.30 -4.60
N VAL A 16 -58.95 16.78 -3.82
CA VAL A 16 -60.07 17.67 -4.14
C VAL A 16 -60.57 18.36 -2.86
N SER A 17 -60.94 19.63 -3.01
CA SER A 17 -61.64 20.47 -2.04
C SER A 17 -62.99 19.91 -1.53
N ALA A 18 -63.27 20.16 -0.24
CA ALA A 18 -64.59 20.17 0.44
C ALA A 18 -64.97 19.02 1.39
N SER A 19 -64.11 18.04 1.70
CA SER A 19 -64.37 17.09 2.79
C SER A 19 -63.15 16.92 3.66
N ALA A 20 -63.22 17.36 4.92
CA ALA A 20 -62.17 17.11 5.90
C ALA A 20 -61.99 15.60 6.11
N TYR A 21 -60.74 15.14 6.22
CA TYR A 21 -60.48 13.73 6.54
C TYR A 21 -60.96 13.42 7.96
N VAL A 22 -61.38 12.19 8.19
CA VAL A 22 -61.91 11.76 9.48
C VAL A 22 -60.97 10.74 10.10
N SER A 23 -60.71 10.86 11.40
CA SER A 23 -59.88 9.88 12.12
C SER A 23 -60.45 8.46 12.05
N TRP A 24 -59.57 7.50 11.79
CA TRP A 24 -59.93 6.11 11.51
C TRP A 24 -59.03 5.11 12.25
N ILE A 25 -59.27 3.82 12.03
CA ILE A 25 -58.48 2.71 12.60
C ILE A 25 -57.54 2.07 11.56
N PRO A 26 -56.44 1.45 12.01
CA PRO A 26 -55.62 0.63 11.13
C PRO A 26 -56.43 -0.51 10.50
N PRO A 27 -56.19 -0.89 9.22
CA PRO A 27 -56.87 -2.02 8.59
C PRO A 27 -56.69 -3.36 9.32
N HIS A 28 -55.63 -3.50 10.12
CA HIS A 28 -55.32 -4.70 10.89
C HIS A 28 -55.75 -4.62 12.36
N ALA A 29 -56.34 -3.52 12.81
CA ALA A 29 -56.90 -3.44 14.16
C ALA A 29 -58.16 -4.30 14.28
N VAL A 30 -58.29 -5.00 15.39
CA VAL A 30 -59.40 -5.94 15.63
C VAL A 30 -60.43 -5.29 16.54
N LEU A 31 -61.72 -5.40 16.20
CA LEU A 31 -62.80 -5.00 17.08
C LEU A 31 -62.91 -5.96 18.27
N VAL A 32 -62.87 -5.41 19.47
CA VAL A 32 -62.89 -6.17 20.73
C VAL A 32 -63.89 -5.52 21.66
N GLN A 33 -64.68 -6.36 22.36
CA GLN A 33 -65.53 -5.90 23.45
C GLN A 33 -64.68 -5.64 24.70
N ALA A 34 -63.98 -4.50 24.68
CA ALA A 34 -63.09 -4.07 25.74
C ALA A 34 -63.73 -2.93 26.55
N TYR A 35 -63.49 -2.95 27.87
CA TYR A 35 -64.04 -1.99 28.81
C TYR A 35 -62.89 -1.24 29.52
N PRO A 36 -62.98 0.10 29.66
CA PRO A 36 -62.02 0.86 30.45
C PRO A 36 -62.01 0.36 31.90
N LEU A 37 -60.85 -0.05 32.41
CA LEU A 37 -60.63 -0.36 33.83
C LEU A 37 -60.14 0.88 34.58
N ASN A 38 -59.23 1.62 33.96
CA ASN A 38 -58.69 2.88 34.45
C ASN A 38 -58.29 3.77 33.26
N ALA A 39 -57.65 4.91 33.53
CA ALA A 39 -57.31 5.89 32.51
C ALA A 39 -56.42 5.37 31.37
N THR A 40 -55.66 4.29 31.55
CA THR A 40 -54.74 3.75 30.52
C THR A 40 -54.88 2.25 30.27
N HIS A 41 -55.81 1.59 30.95
CA HIS A 41 -55.98 0.14 30.90
C HIS A 41 -57.41 -0.25 30.59
N PHE A 42 -57.54 -1.29 29.78
CA PHE A 42 -58.80 -1.90 29.42
C PHE A 42 -58.79 -3.38 29.80
N SER A 43 -59.97 -3.96 29.92
CA SER A 43 -60.14 -5.41 30.02
C SER A 43 -61.07 -5.90 28.94
N ALA A 44 -60.76 -7.04 28.37
CA ALA A 44 -61.60 -7.74 27.43
C ALA A 44 -61.67 -9.21 27.80
N TYR A 45 -62.75 -9.87 27.41
CA TYR A 45 -62.87 -11.32 27.49
C TYR A 45 -62.83 -11.88 26.08
N VAL A 46 -61.76 -12.59 25.75
CA VAL A 46 -61.51 -13.12 24.40
C VAL A 46 -61.23 -14.61 24.52
N ASN A 47 -62.00 -15.44 23.81
CA ASN A 47 -61.83 -16.90 23.77
C ASN A 47 -61.71 -17.53 25.17
N ASN A 48 -62.67 -17.25 26.05
CA ASN A 48 -62.72 -17.75 27.42
C ASN A 48 -61.53 -17.34 28.32
N THR A 49 -60.80 -16.30 27.93
CA THR A 49 -59.58 -15.83 28.58
C THR A 49 -59.68 -14.34 28.88
N THR A 50 -59.25 -13.93 30.08
CA THR A 50 -59.20 -12.52 30.45
C THR A 50 -57.99 -11.87 29.79
N VAL A 51 -58.21 -10.77 29.08
CA VAL A 51 -57.16 -9.99 28.44
C VAL A 51 -57.11 -8.61 29.09
N TYR A 52 -56.00 -8.32 29.74
CA TYR A 52 -55.67 -6.98 30.20
C TYR A 52 -54.95 -6.25 29.08
N ILE A 53 -55.46 -5.09 28.69
CA ILE A 53 -54.90 -4.29 27.61
C ILE A 53 -54.29 -3.04 28.25
N ALA A 54 -52.98 -2.91 28.15
CA ALA A 54 -52.25 -1.71 28.54
C ALA A 54 -51.94 -0.89 27.29
N GLN A 55 -52.27 0.40 27.33
CA GLN A 55 -51.99 1.29 26.22
C GLN A 55 -50.49 1.58 26.11
N ASP A 56 -49.95 1.44 24.89
CA ASP A 56 -48.55 1.77 24.63
C ASP A 56 -48.30 3.28 24.60
N GLY A 57 -47.18 3.71 25.19
CA GLY A 57 -46.69 5.09 25.13
C GLY A 57 -47.60 6.15 25.76
N LEU A 58 -48.59 5.77 26.57
CA LEU A 58 -49.52 6.67 27.24
C LEU A 58 -49.50 6.45 28.76
N SER A 59 -49.30 7.52 29.52
CA SER A 59 -49.33 7.50 30.98
C SER A 59 -50.29 8.56 31.52
N PHE A 60 -50.87 8.30 32.69
CA PHE A 60 -51.81 9.21 33.36
C PHE A 60 -51.26 9.61 34.73
N ARG A 61 -51.20 10.92 34.99
CA ARG A 61 -50.70 11.52 36.24
C ARG A 61 -51.63 12.64 36.71
N GLY A 62 -52.93 12.38 36.75
CA GLY A 62 -53.95 13.29 37.27
C GLY A 62 -54.38 12.98 38.69
N SER A 63 -55.05 13.96 39.31
CA SER A 63 -55.80 13.81 40.56
C SER A 63 -56.99 12.85 40.41
N SER A 64 -57.58 12.45 41.54
CA SER A 64 -58.79 11.59 41.54
C SER A 64 -59.96 12.24 40.77
N ALA A 65 -60.14 13.56 40.89
CA ALA A 65 -61.18 14.28 40.18
C ALA A 65 -60.95 14.27 38.65
N GLU A 66 -59.71 14.47 38.20
CA GLU A 66 -59.34 14.37 36.79
C GLU A 66 -59.51 12.95 36.26
N ALA A 67 -59.16 11.94 37.06
CA ALA A 67 -59.36 10.54 36.70
C ALA A 67 -60.85 10.23 36.48
N GLN A 68 -61.73 10.75 37.35
CA GLN A 68 -63.18 10.57 37.19
C GLN A 68 -63.71 11.23 35.91
N ALA A 69 -63.28 12.47 35.61
CA ALA A 69 -63.68 13.17 34.39
C ALA A 69 -63.20 12.44 33.12
N VAL A 70 -61.96 11.96 33.14
CA VAL A 70 -61.38 11.17 32.05
C VAL A 70 -62.12 9.86 31.85
N MET A 71 -62.43 9.13 32.93
CA MET A 71 -63.17 7.87 32.83
C MET A 71 -64.57 8.09 32.25
N GLN A 72 -65.27 9.16 32.66
CA GLN A 72 -66.56 9.53 32.05
C GLN A 72 -66.42 9.81 30.55
N TYR A 73 -65.36 10.51 30.14
CA TYR A 73 -65.07 10.73 28.73
C TYR A 73 -64.80 9.41 27.99
N LEU A 74 -63.94 8.53 28.52
CA LEU A 74 -63.66 7.22 27.93
C LEU A 74 -64.92 6.36 27.81
N TYR A 75 -65.77 6.29 28.84
CA TYR A 75 -67.04 5.57 28.75
C TYR A 75 -67.96 6.12 27.66
N SER A 76 -67.94 7.45 27.42
CA SER A 76 -68.74 8.07 26.35
C SER A 76 -68.19 7.79 24.95
N GLN A 77 -66.87 7.66 24.81
CA GLN A 77 -66.20 7.52 23.52
C GLN A 77 -65.94 6.05 23.14
N CYS A 78 -65.77 5.15 24.09
CA CYS A 78 -65.36 3.76 23.90
C CYS A 78 -66.56 2.80 23.88
N ARG A 79 -67.60 3.11 23.09
CA ARG A 79 -68.71 2.17 22.86
C ARG A 79 -68.27 1.03 21.96
N TYR A 80 -67.53 1.35 20.90
CA TYR A 80 -66.81 0.43 20.05
C TYR A 80 -65.32 0.60 20.33
N VAL A 81 -64.61 -0.52 20.52
CA VAL A 81 -63.18 -0.51 20.77
C VAL A 81 -62.50 -1.37 19.71
N ALA A 82 -61.49 -0.80 19.05
CA ALA A 82 -60.58 -1.51 18.17
C ALA A 82 -59.19 -1.51 18.80
N VAL A 83 -58.50 -2.64 18.71
CA VAL A 83 -57.21 -2.86 19.36
C VAL A 83 -56.21 -3.31 18.31
N ASP A 84 -55.11 -2.57 18.20
CA ASP A 84 -53.93 -2.95 17.42
C ASP A 84 -52.87 -3.50 18.39
N VAL A 85 -52.76 -4.83 18.44
CA VAL A 85 -51.91 -5.52 19.41
C VAL A 85 -50.45 -5.47 18.97
N LEU A 86 -49.63 -4.75 19.73
CA LEU A 86 -48.20 -4.59 19.45
C LEU A 86 -47.38 -5.72 20.06
N ASN A 87 -47.74 -6.13 21.28
CA ASN A 87 -47.11 -7.24 21.97
C ASN A 87 -48.12 -7.95 22.87
N ALA A 88 -48.03 -9.27 22.97
CA ALA A 88 -48.92 -10.09 23.79
C ALA A 88 -48.12 -11.05 24.66
N THR A 89 -48.30 -10.93 25.97
CA THR A 89 -47.62 -11.73 26.99
C THR A 89 -48.64 -12.56 27.75
N ARG A 90 -48.39 -13.86 27.92
CA ARG A 90 -49.23 -14.72 28.76
C ARG A 90 -48.86 -14.51 30.24
N LEU A 91 -49.84 -14.15 31.06
CA LEU A 91 -49.68 -14.00 32.51
C LEU A 91 -49.98 -15.32 33.24
N SER A 92 -51.02 -16.03 32.82
CA SER A 92 -51.44 -17.31 33.41
C SER A 92 -52.14 -18.18 32.37
N LYS A 93 -52.66 -19.35 32.79
CA LYS A 93 -53.48 -20.22 31.91
C LYS A 93 -54.76 -19.52 31.43
N SER A 94 -55.26 -18.53 32.15
CA SER A 94 -56.53 -17.84 31.89
C SER A 94 -56.40 -16.31 31.77
N ALA A 95 -55.17 -15.78 31.72
CA ALA A 95 -54.93 -14.34 31.60
C ALA A 95 -53.79 -13.99 30.63
N HIS A 96 -54.01 -12.98 29.79
CA HIS A 96 -52.99 -12.37 28.93
C HIS A 96 -52.90 -10.86 29.18
N LEU A 97 -51.72 -10.31 28.98
CA LEU A 97 -51.44 -8.89 28.92
C LEU A 97 -51.11 -8.51 27.48
N TRP A 98 -51.88 -7.59 26.92
CA TRP A 98 -51.61 -6.99 25.61
C TRP A 98 -51.10 -5.58 25.80
N ILE A 99 -49.94 -5.29 25.21
CA ILE A 99 -49.48 -3.92 24.99
C ILE A 99 -50.00 -3.54 23.60
N ALA A 100 -50.84 -2.51 23.52
CA ALA A 100 -51.58 -2.23 22.30
C ALA A 100 -51.84 -0.74 22.10
N ASP A 101 -52.06 -0.37 20.83
CA ASP A 101 -52.73 0.86 20.47
C ASP A 101 -54.25 0.64 20.53
N VAL A 102 -54.95 1.51 21.26
CA VAL A 102 -56.40 1.41 21.46
C VAL A 102 -57.11 2.56 20.76
N TYR A 103 -58.17 2.21 20.04
CA TYR A 103 -59.01 3.14 19.30
C TYR A 103 -60.45 2.99 19.78
N CYS A 104 -61.09 4.11 20.08
CA CYS A 104 -62.45 4.14 20.58
C CYS A 104 -63.38 4.88 19.63
N SER A 105 -64.60 4.41 19.46
CA SER A 105 -65.62 5.14 18.72
C SER A 105 -66.98 5.07 19.42
N ARG A 106 -67.71 6.18 19.40
CA ARG A 106 -69.05 6.28 19.99
C ARG A 106 -70.10 5.59 19.11
N ASP A 107 -69.94 5.68 17.81
CA ASP A 107 -70.94 5.30 16.80
C ASP A 107 -70.34 4.49 15.63
N GLY A 108 -69.02 4.32 15.58
CA GLY A 108 -68.28 3.64 14.52
C GLY A 108 -67.91 4.56 13.34
N SER A 109 -68.28 5.85 13.37
CA SER A 109 -68.06 6.80 12.27
C SER A 109 -66.74 7.56 12.37
N MET A 110 -66.29 7.84 13.59
CA MET A 110 -65.01 8.50 13.86
C MET A 110 -64.29 7.80 15.00
N TRP A 111 -62.99 7.58 14.85
CA TRP A 111 -62.21 6.82 15.82
C TRP A 111 -61.22 7.70 16.57
N LEU A 112 -61.36 7.74 17.89
CA LEU A 112 -60.42 8.33 18.82
C LEU A 112 -59.25 7.36 19.00
N TRP A 113 -58.09 7.69 18.42
CA TRP A 113 -56.86 7.05 18.85
C TRP A 113 -56.51 7.59 20.23
N LEU A 114 -56.51 6.72 21.25
CA LEU A 114 -56.36 7.17 22.63
C LEU A 114 -54.99 7.81 22.92
N ARG A 115 -53.97 7.61 22.05
CA ARG A 115 -52.71 8.37 22.15
C ARG A 115 -52.89 9.86 21.93
N TRP A 116 -54.02 10.32 21.41
CA TRP A 116 -54.35 11.75 21.31
C TRP A 116 -54.92 12.37 22.58
N LEU A 117 -55.21 11.60 23.63
CA LEU A 117 -55.73 12.14 24.89
C LEU A 117 -54.90 13.27 25.52
N PRO A 118 -53.56 13.32 25.41
CA PRO A 118 -52.76 14.47 25.86
C PRO A 118 -53.14 15.80 25.18
N LEU A 119 -53.73 15.77 23.97
CA LEU A 119 -54.20 16.98 23.29
C LEU A 119 -55.47 17.56 23.92
N ARG A 120 -56.18 16.77 24.73
CA ARG A 120 -57.45 17.14 25.37
C ARG A 120 -57.34 17.28 26.88
N PHE A 121 -56.49 16.47 27.51
CA PHE A 121 -56.37 16.38 28.96
C PHE A 121 -54.89 16.45 29.35
N THR A 122 -54.53 17.49 30.10
CA THR A 122 -53.17 17.72 30.60
C THR A 122 -52.68 16.65 31.58
N ALA A 123 -53.61 15.94 32.22
CA ALA A 123 -53.31 14.81 33.11
C ALA A 123 -52.70 13.60 32.39
N TYR A 124 -52.82 13.52 31.06
CA TYR A 124 -52.13 12.50 30.28
C TYR A 124 -50.75 13.00 29.81
N SER A 125 -49.78 12.11 29.93
CA SER A 125 -48.43 12.28 29.38
C SER A 125 -48.19 11.22 28.33
N GLY A 126 -48.02 11.67 27.09
CA GLY A 126 -47.73 10.86 25.92
C GLY A 126 -47.35 11.77 24.75
N TYR A 127 -46.42 11.33 23.92
CA TYR A 127 -45.96 12.15 22.80
C TYR A 127 -46.91 12.02 21.61
N VAL A 128 -47.52 13.14 21.22
CA VAL A 128 -48.36 13.25 20.02
C VAL A 128 -47.60 14.04 18.97
N GLN A 129 -47.24 13.35 17.90
CA GLN A 129 -46.56 13.96 16.76
C GLN A 129 -47.57 14.60 15.83
N PHE A 130 -47.09 15.56 15.05
CA PHE A 130 -47.86 16.27 14.05
C PHE A 130 -47.06 16.40 12.76
N THR A 131 -47.78 16.44 11.64
CA THR A 131 -47.23 16.63 10.30
C THR A 131 -47.79 17.91 9.71
N ASN A 132 -46.91 18.72 9.10
CA ASN A 132 -47.34 19.89 8.33
C ASN A 132 -47.98 19.42 7.02
N ALA A 133 -49.22 19.82 6.79
CA ALA A 133 -50.04 19.40 5.67
C ALA A 133 -50.85 20.59 5.14
N THR A 134 -50.21 21.41 4.31
CA THR A 134 -50.80 22.62 3.73
C THR A 134 -52.15 22.34 3.06
N ASN A 135 -53.17 23.14 3.41
CA ASN A 135 -54.55 23.05 2.90
C ASN A 135 -55.30 21.75 3.24
N ALA A 136 -54.83 20.96 4.20
CA ALA A 136 -55.54 19.80 4.69
C ALA A 136 -56.22 20.08 6.05
N THR A 137 -57.45 19.57 6.18
CA THR A 137 -58.22 19.63 7.43
C THR A 137 -58.58 18.21 7.84
N VAL A 138 -58.36 17.89 9.12
CA VAL A 138 -58.85 16.63 9.71
C VAL A 138 -59.76 16.89 10.89
N ILE A 139 -60.77 16.05 11.02
CA ILE A 139 -61.71 16.03 12.14
C ILE A 139 -61.40 14.78 12.97
N THR A 140 -61.20 14.99 14.26
CA THR A 140 -60.96 13.93 15.23
C THR A 140 -61.84 14.15 16.46
N PRO A 141 -62.10 13.12 17.29
CA PRO A 141 -62.83 13.29 18.54
C PRO A 141 -62.15 14.21 19.59
N VAL A 142 -60.86 14.54 19.40
CA VAL A 142 -60.15 15.51 20.26
C VAL A 142 -60.15 16.93 19.71
N GLY A 143 -60.53 17.13 18.44
CA GLY A 143 -60.59 18.44 17.81
C GLY A 143 -60.42 18.39 16.30
N THR A 144 -60.58 19.57 15.69
CA THR A 144 -60.34 19.79 14.26
C THR A 144 -58.97 20.42 14.07
N PHE A 145 -58.17 19.87 13.17
CA PHE A 145 -56.81 20.33 12.90
C PHE A 145 -56.68 20.75 11.44
N VAL A 146 -56.11 21.94 11.21
CA VAL A 146 -55.93 22.55 9.88
C VAL A 146 -54.44 22.83 9.70
N ASN A 147 -53.89 22.49 8.54
CA ASN A 147 -52.47 22.65 8.18
C ASN A 147 -51.45 21.88 9.05
N TYR A 148 -51.83 21.41 10.24
CA TYR A 148 -50.96 20.72 11.17
C TYR A 148 -51.69 19.55 11.81
N ILE A 149 -51.51 18.37 11.22
CA ILE A 149 -52.35 17.20 11.48
C ILE A 149 -51.62 16.22 12.41
N PRO A 150 -52.24 15.74 13.50
CA PRO A 150 -51.61 14.75 14.35
C PRO A 150 -51.30 13.45 13.58
N ALA A 151 -50.30 12.69 14.00
CA ALA A 151 -50.07 11.37 13.45
C ALA A 151 -51.27 10.46 13.75
N GLY A 152 -51.55 9.49 12.88
CA GLY A 152 -52.65 8.55 13.07
C GLY A 152 -53.19 7.98 11.76
N TRP A 153 -54.30 7.26 11.86
CA TRP A 153 -55.03 6.73 10.71
C TRP A 153 -56.22 7.61 10.37
N TYR A 154 -56.46 7.79 9.08
CA TYR A 154 -57.47 8.69 8.54
C TYR A 154 -58.22 8.02 7.39
N LEU A 155 -59.48 8.40 7.23
CA LEU A 155 -60.37 8.02 6.16
C LEU A 155 -60.69 9.26 5.33
N ASP A 156 -60.52 9.16 4.01
CA ASP A 156 -61.10 10.10 3.07
C ASP A 156 -62.58 9.76 2.83
N PRO A 157 -63.53 10.62 3.22
CA PRO A 157 -64.95 10.37 3.04
C PRO A 157 -65.37 10.25 1.56
N ALA A 158 -64.65 10.90 0.64
CA ALA A 158 -64.97 10.90 -0.79
C ALA A 158 -64.49 9.61 -1.47
N THR A 159 -63.21 9.27 -1.29
CA THR A 159 -62.60 8.10 -1.95
C THR A 159 -62.73 6.80 -1.15
N LYS A 160 -63.14 6.88 0.12
CA LYS A 160 -63.13 5.78 1.10
C LYS A 160 -61.74 5.17 1.33
N ALA A 161 -60.68 5.86 0.93
CA ALA A 161 -59.31 5.43 1.17
C ALA A 161 -58.94 5.62 2.65
N VAL A 162 -58.40 4.56 3.26
CA VAL A 162 -57.80 4.61 4.59
C VAL A 162 -56.29 4.77 4.43
N PHE A 163 -55.72 5.80 5.05
CA PHE A 163 -54.30 6.09 4.99
C PHE A 163 -53.75 6.46 6.37
N LYS A 164 -52.43 6.28 6.54
CA LYS A 164 -51.73 6.61 7.77
C LYS A 164 -50.91 7.88 7.57
N ILE A 165 -51.09 8.87 8.43
CA ILE A 165 -50.12 9.95 8.61
C ILE A 165 -49.07 9.44 9.60
N PRO A 166 -47.83 9.20 9.14
CA PRO A 166 -46.82 8.56 9.96
C PRO A 166 -46.42 9.48 11.12
N GLY A 167 -46.33 8.91 12.32
CA GLY A 167 -45.37 9.43 13.29
C GLY A 167 -43.97 9.05 12.80
N ALA A 168 -43.04 10.00 12.73
CA ALA A 168 -41.65 9.73 12.39
C ALA A 168 -41.13 8.57 13.24
N ASN A 169 -40.81 7.47 12.57
CA ASN A 169 -40.26 6.27 13.18
C ASN A 169 -38.82 6.60 13.61
N ILE A 170 -38.64 6.93 14.88
CA ILE A 170 -37.37 7.37 15.49
C ILE A 170 -36.25 6.35 15.20
N THR A 171 -36.62 5.08 15.05
CA THR A 171 -35.77 3.97 14.63
C THR A 171 -35.15 4.21 13.25
N LEU A 172 -35.90 4.71 12.28
CA LEU A 172 -35.39 5.04 10.94
C LEU A 172 -34.43 6.23 10.99
N LEU A 173 -34.72 7.25 11.80
CA LEU A 173 -33.81 8.39 11.98
C LEU A 173 -32.50 7.96 12.66
N SER A 174 -32.57 7.09 13.67
CA SER A 174 -31.37 6.52 14.31
C SER A 174 -30.57 5.64 13.36
N TYR A 175 -31.25 4.87 12.49
CA TYR A 175 -30.62 4.06 11.47
C TYR A 175 -29.91 4.93 10.43
N VAL A 176 -30.55 5.98 9.93
CA VAL A 176 -29.96 6.97 9.01
C VAL A 176 -28.77 7.68 9.66
N ALA A 177 -28.86 8.06 10.94
CA ALA A 177 -27.74 8.65 11.66
C ALA A 177 -26.56 7.65 11.80
N SER A 178 -26.83 6.39 12.10
CA SER A 178 -25.81 5.33 12.19
C SER A 178 -25.13 5.06 10.84
N LEU A 179 -25.90 5.02 9.75
CA LEU A 179 -25.40 4.89 8.38
C LEU A 179 -24.54 6.09 7.98
N SER A 180 -24.97 7.30 8.34
CA SER A 180 -24.20 8.53 8.10
C SER A 180 -22.86 8.50 8.85
N ALA A 181 -22.86 8.05 10.10
CA ALA A 181 -21.63 7.88 10.89
C ALA A 181 -20.70 6.80 10.28
N GLN A 182 -21.25 5.67 9.85
CA GLN A 182 -20.49 4.61 9.18
C GLN A 182 -19.90 5.10 7.85
N LEU A 183 -20.66 5.82 7.03
CA LEU A 183 -20.15 6.41 5.78
C LEU A 183 -19.01 7.40 6.03
N LYS A 184 -19.13 8.22 7.08
CA LYS A 184 -18.06 9.16 7.46
C LYS A 184 -16.80 8.42 7.91
N ALA A 185 -16.95 7.34 8.68
CA ALA A 185 -15.83 6.49 9.10
C ALA A 185 -15.16 5.78 7.91
N LEU A 186 -15.95 5.18 7.01
CA LEU A 186 -15.44 4.55 5.80
C LEU A 186 -14.69 5.55 4.90
N LYS A 187 -15.22 6.77 4.74
CA LYS A 187 -14.55 7.81 3.97
C LYS A 187 -13.22 8.22 4.60
N ALA A 188 -13.15 8.33 5.93
CA ALA A 188 -11.89 8.61 6.61
C ALA A 188 -10.87 7.48 6.44
N GLU A 189 -11.32 6.22 6.46
CA GLU A 189 -10.46 5.06 6.23
C GLU A 189 -9.93 5.00 4.79
N LEU A 190 -10.78 5.32 3.80
CA LEU A 190 -10.38 5.41 2.40
C LEU A 190 -9.28 6.46 2.18
N GLU A 191 -9.42 7.64 2.79
CA GLU A 191 -8.39 8.68 2.70
C GLU A 191 -7.07 8.27 3.38
N ARG A 192 -7.13 7.55 4.53
CA ARG A 192 -5.92 6.98 5.15
C ARG A 192 -5.24 5.97 4.24
N SER A 193 -6.00 5.01 3.73
CA SER A 193 -5.47 3.97 2.83
C SER A 193 -4.84 4.59 1.56
N ARG A 194 -5.44 5.66 1.03
CA ARG A 194 -4.86 6.42 -0.08
C ARG A 194 -3.55 7.11 0.30
N ALA A 195 -3.45 7.69 1.49
CA ALA A 195 -2.21 8.30 1.98
C ALA A 195 -1.11 7.25 2.15
N ASP A 196 -1.43 6.10 2.74
CA ASP A 196 -0.49 4.98 2.93
C ASP A 196 -0.03 4.41 1.58
N ALA A 197 -0.92 4.28 0.60
CA ALA A 197 -0.58 3.86 -0.75
C ALA A 197 0.39 4.84 -1.43
N ASN A 198 0.15 6.15 -1.29
CA ASN A 198 1.06 7.17 -1.82
C ASN A 198 2.43 7.14 -1.14
N GLN A 199 2.47 6.95 0.19
CA GLN A 199 3.72 6.81 0.93
C GLN A 199 4.49 5.56 0.48
N THR A 200 3.80 4.43 0.31
CA THR A 200 4.39 3.19 -0.16
C THR A 200 4.93 3.33 -1.58
N ALA A 201 4.19 3.97 -2.49
CA ALA A 201 4.65 4.26 -3.85
C ALA A 201 5.93 5.13 -3.87
N SER A 202 6.00 6.15 -3.00
CA SER A 202 7.21 6.97 -2.84
C SER A 202 8.41 6.16 -2.34
N LEU A 203 8.17 5.24 -1.40
CA LEU A 203 9.20 4.34 -0.86
C LEU A 203 9.73 3.37 -1.92
N ILE A 204 8.83 2.81 -2.75
CA ILE A 204 9.18 1.95 -3.88
C ILE A 204 10.07 2.72 -4.87
N ALA A 205 9.66 3.91 -5.30
CA ALA A 205 10.45 4.72 -6.23
C ALA A 205 11.86 5.05 -5.67
N LYS A 206 11.96 5.30 -4.35
CA LYS A 206 13.24 5.55 -3.69
C LYS A 206 14.12 4.31 -3.62
N LEU A 207 13.52 3.12 -3.45
CA LEU A 207 14.25 1.85 -3.45
C LEU A 207 14.71 1.49 -4.87
N GLU A 208 13.88 1.67 -5.88
CA GLU A 208 14.23 1.46 -7.29
C GLU A 208 15.43 2.34 -7.70
N ALA A 209 15.42 3.62 -7.31
CA ALA A 209 16.55 4.52 -7.57
C ALA A 209 17.84 4.06 -6.87
N GLN A 210 17.75 3.52 -5.64
CA GLN A 210 18.91 2.97 -4.93
C GLN A 210 19.45 1.70 -5.60
N VAL A 211 18.56 0.81 -6.06
CA VAL A 211 18.96 -0.40 -6.78
C VAL A 211 19.70 -0.03 -8.07
N ALA A 212 19.17 0.90 -8.87
CA ALA A 212 19.84 1.38 -10.08
C ALA A 212 21.22 2.00 -9.78
N ALA A 213 21.33 2.78 -8.70
CA ALA A 213 22.61 3.34 -8.26
C ALA A 213 23.61 2.25 -7.83
N LEU A 214 23.16 1.21 -7.13
CA LEU A 214 24.01 0.09 -6.75
C LEU A 214 24.44 -0.76 -7.95
N GLU A 215 23.57 -0.97 -8.93
CA GLU A 215 23.90 -1.68 -10.17
C GLU A 215 24.98 -0.94 -10.97
N THR A 216 24.86 0.38 -11.12
CA THR A 216 25.88 1.19 -11.79
C THR A 216 27.22 1.16 -11.05
N GLN A 217 27.21 1.20 -9.71
CA GLN A 217 28.44 1.02 -8.91
C GLN A 217 29.04 -0.37 -9.10
N ARG A 218 28.22 -1.42 -9.14
CA ARG A 218 28.68 -2.80 -9.37
C ARG A 218 29.38 -2.93 -10.72
N GLN A 219 28.79 -2.39 -11.78
CA GLN A 219 29.37 -2.40 -13.12
C GLN A 219 30.70 -1.63 -13.18
N ALA A 220 30.78 -0.47 -12.53
CA ALA A 220 32.01 0.31 -12.46
C ALA A 220 33.14 -0.45 -11.72
N LEU A 221 32.79 -1.15 -10.63
CA LEU A 221 33.75 -1.99 -9.90
C LEU A 221 34.19 -3.21 -10.71
N GLU A 222 33.29 -3.86 -11.45
CA GLU A 222 33.62 -4.98 -12.35
C GLU A 222 34.61 -4.54 -13.45
N GLU A 223 34.39 -3.38 -14.07
CA GLU A 223 35.29 -2.85 -15.09
C GLU A 223 36.65 -2.47 -14.49
N ALA A 224 36.67 -1.83 -13.30
CA ALA A 224 37.91 -1.53 -12.60
C ALA A 224 38.70 -2.81 -12.24
N LEU A 225 38.01 -3.87 -11.83
CA LEU A 225 38.64 -5.17 -11.55
C LEU A 225 39.27 -5.76 -12.83
N ARG A 226 38.54 -5.75 -13.95
CA ARG A 226 39.04 -6.23 -15.24
C ARG A 226 40.28 -5.46 -15.71
N GLN A 227 40.29 -4.14 -15.52
CA GLN A 227 41.46 -3.30 -15.82
C GLN A 227 42.65 -3.69 -14.95
N ARG A 228 42.45 -3.88 -13.64
CA ARG A 228 43.50 -4.33 -12.72
C ARG A 228 44.05 -5.71 -13.05
N GLU A 229 43.20 -6.65 -13.46
CA GLU A 229 43.63 -7.98 -13.92
C GLU A 229 44.49 -7.87 -15.17
N SER A 230 44.12 -7.01 -16.13
CA SER A 230 44.93 -6.74 -17.33
C SER A 230 46.28 -6.10 -17.00
N GLU A 231 46.30 -5.11 -16.10
CA GLU A 231 47.54 -4.49 -15.63
C GLU A 231 48.45 -5.51 -14.95
N ALA A 232 47.90 -6.36 -14.08
CA ALA A 232 48.65 -7.41 -13.39
C ALA A 232 49.24 -8.43 -14.39
N ALA A 233 48.49 -8.84 -15.40
CA ALA A 233 48.97 -9.73 -16.45
C ALA A 233 50.12 -9.10 -17.26
N ALA A 234 50.00 -7.81 -17.61
CA ALA A 234 51.04 -7.07 -18.33
C ALA A 234 52.32 -6.92 -17.48
N LEU A 235 52.18 -6.57 -16.19
CA LEU A 235 53.31 -6.50 -15.26
C LEU A 235 53.99 -7.86 -15.09
N GLN A 236 53.22 -8.95 -15.02
CA GLN A 236 53.77 -10.30 -14.94
C GLN A 236 54.54 -10.70 -16.21
N ALA A 237 54.06 -10.31 -17.39
CA ALA A 237 54.77 -10.51 -18.65
C ALA A 237 56.08 -9.71 -18.68
N ASN A 238 56.04 -8.43 -18.28
CA ASN A 238 57.24 -7.58 -18.19
C ASN A 238 58.27 -8.14 -17.20
N LEU A 239 57.83 -8.68 -16.06
CA LEU A 239 58.71 -9.31 -15.08
C LEU A 239 59.42 -10.54 -15.68
N ARG A 240 58.70 -11.40 -16.41
CA ARG A 240 59.29 -12.56 -17.10
C ARG A 240 60.31 -12.13 -18.16
N ALA A 241 60.00 -11.09 -18.94
CA ALA A 241 60.92 -10.56 -19.95
C ALA A 241 62.19 -9.99 -19.30
N ALA A 242 62.05 -9.22 -18.22
CA ALA A 242 63.20 -8.68 -17.47
C ALA A 242 64.05 -9.78 -16.83
N GLN A 243 63.43 -10.87 -16.33
CA GLN A 243 64.15 -12.04 -15.84
C GLN A 243 64.97 -12.71 -16.96
N ALA A 244 64.36 -12.95 -18.12
CA ALA A 244 65.06 -13.53 -19.26
C ALA A 244 66.24 -12.67 -19.75
N GLU A 245 66.07 -11.35 -19.78
CA GLU A 245 67.16 -10.43 -20.13
C GLU A 245 68.27 -10.43 -19.08
N ASN A 246 67.93 -10.51 -17.78
CA ASN A 246 68.93 -10.64 -16.71
C ASN A 246 69.77 -11.92 -16.88
N ASP A 247 69.13 -13.04 -17.19
CA ASP A 247 69.80 -14.31 -17.43
C ASP A 247 70.73 -14.25 -18.66
N ARG A 248 70.26 -13.58 -19.74
CA ARG A 248 71.08 -13.33 -20.94
C ARG A 248 72.31 -12.49 -20.61
N LEU A 249 72.14 -11.36 -19.91
CA LEU A 249 73.24 -10.49 -19.50
C LEU A 249 74.23 -11.22 -18.58
N ARG A 250 73.75 -12.07 -17.66
CA ARG A 250 74.61 -12.92 -16.82
C ARG A 250 75.44 -13.88 -17.66
N SER A 251 74.84 -14.52 -18.67
CA SER A 251 75.56 -15.41 -19.59
C SER A 251 76.63 -14.68 -20.39
N GLN A 252 76.30 -13.50 -20.96
CA GLN A 252 77.26 -12.65 -21.66
C GLN A 252 78.42 -12.21 -20.77
N LEU A 253 78.13 -11.83 -19.51
CA LEU A 253 79.14 -11.44 -18.54
C LEU A 253 80.08 -12.62 -18.20
N ALA A 254 79.54 -13.82 -18.07
CA ALA A 254 80.34 -15.04 -17.87
C ALA A 254 81.25 -15.32 -19.08
N GLN A 255 80.74 -15.17 -20.30
CA GLN A 255 81.53 -15.33 -21.53
C GLN A 255 82.65 -14.30 -21.64
N LEU A 256 82.35 -13.01 -21.45
CA LEU A 256 83.36 -11.95 -21.48
C LEU A 256 84.44 -12.14 -20.41
N LYS A 257 84.06 -12.65 -19.24
CA LYS A 257 85.03 -13.01 -18.18
C LYS A 257 85.97 -14.12 -18.65
N ALA A 258 85.45 -15.18 -19.26
CA ALA A 258 86.26 -16.27 -19.81
C ALA A 258 87.19 -15.78 -20.94
N GLU A 259 86.70 -14.94 -21.85
CA GLU A 259 87.51 -14.31 -22.90
C GLU A 259 88.62 -13.43 -22.32
N ASN A 260 88.32 -12.65 -21.28
CA ASN A 260 89.32 -11.83 -20.58
C ASN A 260 90.42 -12.70 -19.95
N ASP A 261 90.05 -13.80 -19.32
CA ASP A 261 90.99 -14.74 -18.71
C ASP A 261 91.87 -15.42 -19.77
N GLN A 262 91.31 -15.79 -20.93
CA GLN A 262 92.06 -16.30 -22.08
C GLN A 262 93.04 -15.26 -22.65
N LEU A 263 92.60 -14.02 -22.82
CA LEU A 263 93.46 -12.92 -23.30
C LEU A 263 94.60 -12.64 -22.33
N LYS A 264 94.35 -12.66 -21.02
CA LYS A 264 95.39 -12.55 -19.98
C LYS A 264 96.41 -13.69 -20.08
N ALA A 265 95.94 -14.93 -20.24
CA ALA A 265 96.83 -16.09 -20.41
C ALA A 265 97.70 -15.96 -21.68
N LYS A 266 97.10 -15.51 -22.80
CA LYS A 266 97.82 -15.25 -24.04
C LYS A 266 98.85 -14.13 -23.89
N LEU A 267 98.50 -13.06 -23.19
CA LEU A 267 99.42 -11.94 -22.91
C LEU A 267 100.59 -12.39 -22.01
N ALA A 268 100.32 -13.22 -21.00
CA ALA A 268 101.37 -13.82 -20.17
C ALA A 268 102.31 -14.72 -21.00
N SER A 269 101.76 -15.55 -21.90
CA SER A 269 102.54 -16.38 -22.82
C SER A 269 103.38 -15.52 -23.78
N MET A 270 102.80 -14.48 -24.39
CA MET A 270 103.54 -13.55 -25.24
C MET A 270 104.67 -12.85 -24.49
N ASN A 271 104.43 -12.41 -23.26
CA ASN A 271 105.47 -11.82 -22.41
C ASN A 271 106.60 -12.82 -22.12
N GLN A 272 106.29 -14.10 -21.86
CA GLN A 272 107.31 -15.15 -21.71
C GLN A 272 108.10 -15.36 -23.01
N THR A 273 107.44 -15.39 -24.17
CA THR A 273 108.13 -15.51 -25.46
C THR A 273 109.03 -14.30 -25.74
N LEU A 274 108.58 -13.07 -25.41
CA LEU A 274 109.39 -11.86 -25.52
C LEU A 274 110.60 -11.90 -24.58
N ALA A 275 110.41 -12.32 -23.33
CA ALA A 275 111.52 -12.51 -22.39
C ALA A 275 112.53 -13.55 -22.91
N GLY A 276 112.05 -14.67 -23.46
CA GLY A 276 112.87 -15.69 -24.10
C GLY A 276 113.62 -15.19 -25.33
N LEU A 277 112.95 -14.50 -26.24
CA LEU A 277 113.55 -13.85 -27.41
C LEU A 277 114.57 -12.79 -27.00
N ASN A 278 114.29 -12.00 -25.96
CA ASN A 278 115.21 -10.99 -25.46
C ASN A 278 116.45 -11.62 -24.81
N ALA A 279 116.29 -12.74 -24.09
CA ALA A 279 117.41 -13.53 -23.59
C ALA A 279 118.23 -14.14 -24.74
N GLN A 280 117.57 -14.66 -25.78
CA GLN A 280 118.24 -15.13 -27.00
C GLN A 280 118.99 -13.99 -27.70
N LEU A 281 118.40 -12.80 -27.84
CA LEU A 281 119.04 -11.62 -28.44
C LEU A 281 120.25 -11.18 -27.62
N SER A 282 120.15 -11.19 -26.29
CA SER A 282 121.27 -10.92 -25.39
C SER A 282 122.37 -11.98 -25.52
N SER A 283 122.00 -13.26 -25.68
CA SER A 283 122.96 -14.33 -25.95
C SER A 283 123.62 -14.19 -27.33
N LEU A 284 122.87 -13.81 -28.37
CA LEU A 284 123.38 -13.58 -29.72
C LEU A 284 124.29 -12.35 -29.73
N LYS A 285 123.95 -11.30 -29.00
CA LYS A 285 124.78 -10.11 -28.84
C LYS A 285 126.06 -10.43 -28.05
N ALA A 286 125.97 -11.30 -27.04
CA ALA A 286 127.15 -11.84 -26.36
C ALA A 286 127.99 -12.71 -27.30
N GLN A 287 127.38 -13.53 -28.17
CA GLN A 287 128.07 -14.33 -29.18
C GLN A 287 128.74 -13.44 -30.25
N LEU A 288 128.07 -12.39 -30.74
CA LEU A 288 128.64 -11.38 -31.63
C LEU A 288 129.76 -10.58 -30.94
N SER A 289 129.69 -10.39 -29.62
CA SER A 289 130.77 -9.80 -28.84
C SER A 289 131.95 -10.75 -28.63
N VAL A 290 131.77 -12.05 -28.90
CA VAL A 290 132.77 -13.11 -28.69
C VAL A 290 133.36 -13.62 -30.01
N GLN A 291 132.81 -13.25 -31.17
CA GLN A 291 133.27 -13.74 -32.46
C GLN A 291 134.08 -12.68 -33.25
N PRO A 292 135.40 -12.88 -33.43
CA PRO A 292 136.22 -12.04 -34.30
C PRO A 292 135.99 -12.41 -35.78
N THR A 293 136.03 -11.36 -36.60
CA THR A 293 136.55 -11.20 -37.97
C THR A 293 136.52 -12.37 -39.00
N SER A 294 136.45 -11.96 -40.28
CA SER A 294 136.40 -12.73 -41.54
C SER A 294 134.98 -13.15 -41.95
N GLY A 295 134.47 -12.92 -43.16
CA GLY A 295 135.03 -12.47 -44.42
C GLY A 295 134.20 -13.11 -45.54
N GLU A 296 133.89 -12.34 -46.57
CA GLU A 296 133.38 -12.74 -47.90
C GLU A 296 131.88 -12.96 -48.18
N GLU A 297 131.60 -12.66 -49.45
CA GLU A 297 130.38 -12.22 -50.11
C GLU A 297 129.42 -13.36 -50.49
N GLY A 298 128.11 -13.09 -50.45
CA GLY A 298 127.06 -13.93 -51.04
C GLY A 298 125.66 -13.36 -50.76
N PRO A 299 124.72 -13.37 -51.73
CA PRO A 299 123.66 -12.37 -51.80
C PRO A 299 122.48 -12.60 -50.85
N ASN A 300 121.95 -11.49 -50.33
CA ASN A 300 120.86 -11.38 -49.36
C ASN A 300 119.53 -12.05 -49.81
N PRO A 301 118.99 -13.04 -49.07
CA PRO A 301 117.67 -13.62 -49.35
C PRO A 301 116.49 -12.77 -48.82
N LEU A 302 116.77 -11.59 -48.24
CA LEU A 302 115.78 -10.72 -47.58
C LEU A 302 114.97 -9.83 -48.53
N MET A 303 115.31 -9.77 -49.83
CA MET A 303 114.68 -8.84 -50.78
C MET A 303 113.29 -9.29 -51.28
N TYR A 304 112.93 -10.59 -51.11
CA TYR A 304 111.67 -11.13 -51.65
C TYR A 304 110.59 -11.46 -50.61
N ILE A 305 110.90 -11.40 -49.31
CA ILE A 305 109.96 -11.80 -48.24
C ILE A 305 109.05 -10.64 -47.80
N LEU A 306 109.54 -9.40 -47.92
CA LEU A 306 108.79 -8.19 -47.52
C LEU A 306 107.57 -7.86 -48.40
N PRO A 307 107.58 -7.97 -49.75
CA PRO A 307 106.39 -7.68 -50.55
C PRO A 307 105.32 -8.79 -50.47
N ALA A 308 105.72 -10.06 -50.26
CA ALA A 308 104.78 -11.18 -50.14
C ALA A 308 103.99 -11.15 -48.82
N ALA A 309 104.63 -10.74 -47.71
CA ALA A 309 103.97 -10.58 -46.42
C ALA A 309 102.98 -9.39 -46.43
N LEU A 310 103.30 -8.29 -47.14
CA LEU A 310 102.43 -7.11 -47.22
C LEU A 310 101.14 -7.40 -48.00
N ALA A 311 101.23 -8.17 -49.09
CA ALA A 311 100.06 -8.55 -49.90
C ALA A 311 99.09 -9.46 -49.12
N GLY A 312 99.59 -10.39 -48.31
CA GLY A 312 98.76 -11.26 -47.46
C GLY A 312 97.98 -10.49 -46.39
N VAL A 313 98.58 -9.46 -45.80
CA VAL A 313 97.94 -8.62 -44.77
C VAL A 313 96.82 -7.75 -45.38
N ILE A 314 97.03 -7.22 -46.59
CA ILE A 314 96.01 -6.41 -47.28
C ILE A 314 94.80 -7.26 -47.67
N VAL A 315 95.00 -8.48 -48.18
CA VAL A 315 93.91 -9.40 -48.53
C VAL A 315 93.11 -9.82 -47.29
N ALA A 316 93.78 -10.12 -46.18
CA ALA A 316 93.11 -10.46 -44.93
C ALA A 316 92.31 -9.28 -44.35
N PHE A 317 92.82 -8.05 -44.46
CA PHE A 317 92.13 -6.85 -43.99
C PHE A 317 90.87 -6.52 -44.81
N VAL A 318 90.90 -6.76 -46.13
CA VAL A 318 89.74 -6.59 -47.01
C VAL A 318 88.66 -7.63 -46.73
N ILE A 319 89.03 -8.90 -46.51
CA ILE A 319 88.08 -9.96 -46.15
C ILE A 319 87.42 -9.67 -44.79
N TYR A 320 88.19 -9.21 -43.81
CA TYR A 320 87.67 -8.83 -42.50
C TYR A 320 86.68 -7.66 -42.56
N ARG A 321 86.95 -6.64 -43.38
CA ARG A 321 86.02 -5.51 -43.55
C ARG A 321 84.74 -5.86 -44.30
N LYS A 322 84.80 -6.79 -45.26
CA LYS A 322 83.61 -7.21 -46.02
C LYS A 322 82.65 -8.02 -45.15
N LYS A 323 83.19 -8.91 -44.30
CA LYS A 323 82.40 -9.74 -43.39
C LYS A 323 81.70 -8.94 -42.28
N LYS A 324 82.24 -7.79 -41.87
CA LYS A 324 81.63 -6.89 -40.87
C LYS A 324 80.53 -5.97 -41.45
N ALA A 325 80.33 -5.95 -42.77
CA ALA A 325 79.30 -5.16 -43.43
C ALA A 325 78.07 -6.00 -43.84
N GLU A 326 78.14 -7.33 -43.66
CA GLU A 326 77.08 -8.29 -43.96
C GLU A 326 76.43 -8.90 -42.70
N GLU A 327 76.88 -8.48 -41.50
CA GLU A 327 76.20 -8.65 -40.19
C GLU A 327 75.48 -7.36 -39.80
#